data_AF-A0A0G0WY99-F1
#
_entry.id   AF-A0A0G0WY99-F1
#
_cell.length_a   1.000
_cell.length_b   1.000
_cell.length_c   1.000
_cell.angle_alpha   90.00
_cell.angle_beta   90.00
_cell.angle_gamma   90.00
#
_symmetry.space_group_name_H-M   'P 1'
#
loop_
_entity.id
_entity.type
_entity.pdbx_description
1 polymer ?
#
loop_
_entity_poly.entity_id
_entity_poly.type
_entity_poly.pdbx_seq_one_letter_code
_entity_poly.pdbx_strand_id
1 'polypeptide(L)'
;MSRDGFVLATTQTHYLMYLEPQKIENKDKVIRYLSDALVKINAEREGEADILKSGFEKKIANLLDTTLQWVILEHNLTPYQKEDIESLNLVGVGFEEEPVRYYPEGTLASHVLGFVASNERGDKQGYEGIEGKLDADLKGKPGRIVEEKDAMGAPILVGGYTKVPPINGRDIVLTLDRSVQYIIEKHIKNGVEMYDAVSGSVIVMDPIPKHMNPVQS
;
A
#
# COMPACT_ATOMS: atom_id res chain seq x y z
N MET A 1 10.38 -13.77 -1.44
CA MET A 1 11.86 -13.68 -1.55
C MET A 1 12.35 -14.50 -2.73
N SER A 2 13.52 -14.18 -3.27
CA SER A 2 14.23 -15.00 -4.27
C SER A 2 14.91 -16.21 -3.61
N ARG A 3 15.35 -17.17 -4.42
CA ARG A 3 16.08 -18.37 -3.99
C ARG A 3 17.41 -18.02 -3.31
N ASP A 4 18.06 -16.94 -3.75
CA ASP A 4 19.32 -16.42 -3.20
C ASP A 4 19.11 -15.48 -1.99
N GLY A 5 17.89 -15.43 -1.43
CA GLY A 5 17.61 -14.79 -0.14
C GLY A 5 17.29 -13.30 -0.20
N PHE A 6 17.13 -12.72 -1.39
CA PHE A 6 16.78 -11.32 -1.53
C PHE A 6 15.27 -11.09 -1.48
N VAL A 7 14.87 -9.94 -0.94
CA VAL A 7 13.46 -9.52 -0.90
C VAL A 7 13.07 -9.02 -2.29
N LEU A 8 12.07 -9.68 -2.89
CA LEU A 8 11.52 -9.30 -4.20
C LEU A 8 10.23 -8.46 -4.06
N ALA A 9 9.46 -8.73 -3.01
CA ALA A 9 8.28 -7.97 -2.63
C ALA A 9 8.13 -8.08 -1.11
N THR A 10 7.70 -7.00 -0.47
CA THR A 10 7.39 -6.93 0.97
C THR A 10 6.20 -6.01 1.21
N THR A 11 5.66 -6.01 2.42
CA THR A 11 4.58 -5.09 2.81
C THR A 11 5.17 -4.00 3.72
N GLN A 12 4.84 -2.74 3.42
CA GLN A 12 5.11 -1.60 4.28
C GLN A 12 3.81 -1.05 4.85
N THR A 13 3.85 -0.63 6.11
CA THR A 13 2.70 0.03 6.75
C THR A 13 2.64 1.49 6.29
N HIS A 14 1.59 1.82 5.55
CA HIS A 14 1.17 3.21 5.29
C HIS A 14 -0.13 3.45 6.05
N TYR A 15 -0.70 4.64 5.89
CA TYR A 15 -1.91 5.05 6.58
C TYR A 15 -2.90 5.71 5.64
N LEU A 16 -4.15 5.33 5.81
CA LEU A 16 -5.31 6.06 5.32
C LEU A 16 -5.68 7.11 6.36
N MET A 17 -5.83 8.37 5.95
CA MET A 17 -6.36 9.45 6.77
C MET A 17 -7.85 9.63 6.49
N TYR A 18 -8.63 9.73 7.56
CA TYR A 18 -10.06 9.97 7.51
C TYR A 18 -10.47 11.16 8.39
N LEU A 19 -11.66 11.67 8.11
CA LEU A 19 -12.33 12.71 8.89
C LEU A 19 -13.59 12.12 9.53
N GLU A 20 -13.91 12.60 10.72
CA GLU A 20 -15.18 12.38 11.41
C GLU A 20 -15.92 13.72 11.50
N PRO A 21 -16.66 14.13 10.44
CA PRO A 21 -17.22 15.49 10.31
C PRO A 21 -18.06 15.93 11.50
N GLN A 22 -18.79 15.00 12.11
CA GLN A 22 -19.67 15.25 13.25
C GLN A 22 -18.92 15.59 14.55
N LYS A 23 -17.62 15.27 14.63
CA LYS A 23 -16.77 15.59 15.78
C LYS A 23 -15.95 16.87 15.58
N ILE A 24 -15.99 17.45 14.38
CA ILE A 24 -15.17 18.63 14.04
C ILE A 24 -15.92 19.90 14.43
N GLU A 25 -15.48 20.52 15.53
CA GLU A 25 -16.06 21.78 16.01
C GLU A 25 -15.59 22.99 15.19
N ASN A 26 -14.30 23.04 14.82
CA ASN A 26 -13.70 24.16 14.10
C ASN A 26 -13.27 23.73 12.69
N LYS A 27 -14.21 23.80 11.74
CA LYS A 27 -13.98 23.39 10.35
C LYS A 27 -12.89 24.22 9.68
N ASP A 28 -12.87 25.54 9.88
CA ASP A 28 -11.87 26.43 9.26
C ASP A 28 -10.45 26.08 9.70
N LYS A 29 -10.27 25.76 10.99
CA LYS A 29 -9.00 25.30 11.54
C LYS A 29 -8.55 24.02 10.83
N VAL A 30 -9.43 23.02 10.76
CA VAL A 30 -9.12 21.72 10.13
C VAL A 30 -8.79 21.90 8.64
N ILE A 31 -9.62 22.64 7.90
CA ILE A 31 -9.41 22.92 6.48
C ILE A 31 -8.03 23.52 6.24
N ARG A 32 -7.67 24.57 6.99
CA ARG A 32 -6.40 25.27 6.83
C ARG A 32 -5.19 24.37 7.13
N TYR A 33 -5.20 23.70 8.28
CA TYR A 33 -4.04 22.90 8.71
C TYR A 33 -3.84 21.66 7.84
N LEU A 34 -4.93 20.97 7.46
CA LEU A 34 -4.84 19.80 6.60
C LEU A 34 -4.48 20.17 5.16
N SER A 35 -5.01 21.27 4.61
CA SER A 35 -4.61 21.72 3.27
C SER A 35 -3.12 22.05 3.23
N ASP A 36 -2.60 22.76 4.23
CA ASP A 36 -1.17 23.06 4.34
C ASP A 36 -0.30 21.79 4.43
N ALA A 37 -0.72 20.80 5.23
CA ALA A 37 0.00 19.53 5.35
C ALA A 37 -0.03 18.72 4.04
N LEU A 38 -1.20 18.62 3.40
CA LEU A 38 -1.37 17.89 2.15
C LEU A 38 -0.60 18.54 0.99
N VAL A 39 -0.48 19.87 0.96
CA VAL A 39 0.37 20.55 -0.02
C VAL A 39 1.83 20.19 0.18
N LYS A 40 2.34 20.19 1.42
CA LYS A 40 3.74 19.79 1.69
C LYS A 40 4.03 18.36 1.25
N ILE A 41 3.03 17.48 1.31
CA ILE A 41 3.14 16.08 0.91
C ILE A 41 3.13 15.93 -0.61
N ASN A 42 2.28 16.68 -1.31
CA ASN A 42 1.98 16.45 -2.72
C ASN A 42 2.64 17.45 -3.69
N ALA A 43 3.19 18.56 -3.20
CA ALA A 43 3.85 19.54 -4.07
C ALA A 43 5.21 19.00 -4.52
N GLU A 44 5.32 18.65 -5.80
CA GLU A 44 6.57 18.16 -6.40
C GLU A 44 7.43 19.31 -6.96
N ARG A 45 6.82 20.46 -7.27
CA ARG A 45 7.48 21.60 -7.92
C ARG A 45 7.17 22.92 -7.23
N GLU A 46 8.16 23.83 -7.27
CA GLU A 46 7.96 25.21 -6.85
C GLU A 46 6.89 25.89 -7.71
N GLY A 47 5.85 26.43 -7.06
CA GLY A 47 4.73 27.14 -7.71
C GLY A 47 3.40 26.37 -7.78
N GLU A 48 3.37 25.06 -7.48
CA GLU A 48 2.12 24.28 -7.45
C GLU A 48 1.33 24.45 -6.15
N ALA A 49 1.99 24.96 -5.10
CA ALA A 49 1.47 25.00 -3.74
C ALA A 49 0.12 25.73 -3.62
N ASP A 50 -0.04 26.90 -4.25
CA ASP A 50 -1.27 27.69 -4.13
C ASP A 50 -2.46 27.03 -4.85
N ILE A 51 -2.20 26.39 -5.99
CA ILE A 51 -3.23 25.67 -6.77
C ILE A 51 -3.68 24.43 -6.01
N LEU A 52 -2.72 23.64 -5.52
CA LEU A 52 -3.00 22.45 -4.71
C LEU A 52 -3.74 22.81 -3.42
N LYS A 53 -3.34 23.90 -2.76
CA LYS A 53 -3.97 24.36 -1.52
C LYS A 53 -5.46 24.63 -1.72
N SER A 54 -5.81 25.44 -2.71
CA SER A 54 -7.20 25.73 -3.08
C SER A 54 -8.00 24.46 -3.39
N GLY A 55 -7.38 23.50 -4.10
CA GLY A 55 -7.99 22.20 -4.37
C GLY A 55 -8.28 21.40 -3.10
N PHE A 56 -7.30 21.28 -2.20
CA PHE A 56 -7.45 20.58 -0.93
C PHE A 56 -8.45 21.27 0.00
N GLU A 57 -8.44 22.60 0.10
CA GLU A 57 -9.40 23.35 0.91
C GLU A 57 -10.84 23.06 0.49
N LYS A 58 -11.11 23.09 -0.83
CA LYS A 58 -12.42 22.74 -1.38
C LYS A 58 -12.79 21.28 -1.13
N LYS A 59 -11.85 20.35 -1.34
CA LYS A 59 -12.06 18.91 -1.10
C LYS A 59 -12.43 18.67 0.37
N ILE A 60 -11.66 19.21 1.30
CA ILE A 60 -11.89 19.05 2.74
C ILE A 60 -13.21 19.71 3.14
N ALA A 61 -13.48 20.94 2.69
CA ALA A 61 -14.74 21.62 3.00
C ALA A 61 -15.96 20.78 2.58
N ASN A 62 -15.95 20.21 1.38
CA ASN A 62 -17.02 19.33 0.90
C ASN A 62 -17.15 18.06 1.75
N LEU A 63 -16.03 17.44 2.12
CA LEU A 63 -16.03 16.26 3.00
C LEU A 63 -16.54 16.57 4.41
N LEU A 64 -16.40 17.82 4.88
CA LEU A 64 -16.90 18.26 6.18
C LEU A 64 -18.38 18.69 6.16
N ASP A 65 -19.00 18.85 5.00
CA ASP A 65 -20.42 19.25 4.85
C ASP A 65 -21.37 18.05 4.75
N THR A 66 -20.87 16.84 4.99
CA THR A 66 -21.66 15.61 4.96
C THR A 66 -22.27 15.27 6.32
N THR A 67 -23.32 14.46 6.29
CA THR A 67 -23.91 13.82 7.49
C THR A 67 -23.27 12.49 7.83
N LEU A 68 -22.32 12.01 7.00
CA LEU A 68 -21.57 10.79 7.28
C LEU A 68 -20.74 10.95 8.55
N GLN A 69 -20.66 9.88 9.33
CA GLN A 69 -19.85 9.83 10.55
C GLN A 69 -18.35 9.77 10.25
N TRP A 70 -17.98 9.24 9.09
CA TRP A 70 -16.62 8.94 8.69
C TRP A 70 -16.47 9.08 7.18
N VAL A 71 -15.41 9.75 6.73
CA VAL A 71 -15.08 9.92 5.31
C VAL A 71 -13.57 9.87 5.09
N ILE A 72 -13.14 9.23 4.01
CA ILE A 72 -11.73 9.16 3.63
C ILE A 72 -11.28 10.51 3.06
N LEU A 73 -10.13 11.00 3.52
CA LEU A 73 -9.50 12.20 2.98
C LEU A 73 -8.31 11.85 2.09
N GLU A 74 -7.39 11.02 2.56
CA GLU A 74 -6.15 10.72 1.84
C GLU A 74 -5.64 9.30 2.10
N HIS A 75 -5.05 8.66 1.09
CA HIS A 75 -4.46 7.32 1.17
C HIS A 75 -2.94 7.39 1.21
N ASN A 76 -2.30 6.24 1.50
CA ASN A 76 -0.87 6.04 1.28
C ASN A 76 0.05 7.04 2.02
N LEU A 77 -0.33 7.49 3.21
CA LEU A 77 0.54 8.33 4.04
C LEU A 77 1.63 7.46 4.67
N THR A 78 2.87 7.90 4.54
CA THR A 78 4.00 7.27 5.25
C THR A 78 3.85 7.45 6.77
N PRO A 79 4.50 6.61 7.61
CA PRO A 79 4.48 6.79 9.05
C PRO A 79 4.90 8.19 9.51
N TYR A 80 5.91 8.78 8.85
CA TYR A 80 6.39 10.12 9.14
C TYR A 80 5.35 11.20 8.83
N GLN A 81 4.69 11.13 7.66
CA GLN A 81 3.63 12.06 7.29
C GLN A 81 2.42 11.95 8.23
N LYS A 82 2.08 10.73 8.65
CA LYS A 82 1.02 10.48 9.64
C LYS A 82 1.36 11.15 10.97
N GLU A 83 2.59 10.97 11.46
CA GLU A 83 3.05 11.58 12.72
C GLU A 83 3.02 13.11 12.68
N ASP A 84 3.51 13.70 11.58
CA ASP A 84 3.47 15.15 11.36
C ASP A 84 2.04 15.70 11.43
N ILE A 85 1.08 15.05 10.79
CA ILE A 85 -0.32 15.50 10.79
C ILE A 85 -0.99 15.23 12.15
N GLU A 86 -0.76 14.07 12.75
CA GLU A 86 -1.33 13.71 14.05
C GLU A 86 -0.86 14.67 15.16
N SER A 87 0.38 15.16 15.09
CA SER A 87 0.93 16.15 16.01
C SER A 87 0.16 17.48 16.04
N LEU A 88 -0.64 17.78 15.00
CA LEU A 88 -1.50 18.96 14.94
C LEU A 88 -2.70 18.89 15.90
N ASN A 89 -2.96 17.70 16.49
CA ASN A 89 -4.01 17.45 17.47
C ASN A 89 -5.38 17.95 17.01
N LEU A 90 -5.75 17.62 15.77
CA LEU A 90 -7.03 18.01 15.19
C LEU A 90 -8.11 17.00 15.58
N VAL A 91 -9.09 17.43 16.36
CA VAL A 91 -10.25 16.61 16.74
C VAL A 91 -11.02 16.22 15.49
N GLY A 92 -11.39 14.94 15.39
CA GLY A 92 -12.12 14.39 14.24
C GLY A 92 -11.24 14.08 13.03
N VAL A 93 -9.91 14.07 13.16
CA VAL A 93 -8.99 13.52 12.17
C VAL A 93 -8.41 12.23 12.74
N GLY A 94 -8.46 11.15 11.96
CA GLY A 94 -7.94 9.85 12.36
C GLY A 94 -7.21 9.14 11.24
N PHE A 95 -6.59 8.02 11.61
CA PHE A 95 -5.77 7.22 10.70
C PHE A 95 -6.06 5.73 10.86
N GLU A 96 -6.07 5.00 9.76
CA GLU A 96 -6.12 3.54 9.72
C GLU A 96 -4.87 3.00 9.02
N GLU A 97 -4.34 1.88 9.51
CA GLU A 97 -3.22 1.21 8.83
C GLU A 97 -3.66 0.73 7.45
N GLU A 98 -2.92 1.14 6.43
CA GLU A 98 -3.08 0.73 5.05
C GLU A 98 -1.80 -0.02 4.61
N PRO A 99 -1.81 -1.36 4.57
CA PRO A 99 -0.65 -2.12 4.10
C PRO A 99 -0.45 -1.92 2.60
N VAL A 100 0.76 -1.53 2.20
CA VAL A 100 1.13 -1.25 0.81
C VAL A 100 2.25 -2.19 0.38
N ARG A 101 2.12 -2.79 -0.81
CA ARG A 101 3.15 -3.67 -1.35
C ARG A 101 4.31 -2.85 -1.92
N TYR A 102 5.53 -3.18 -1.50
CA TYR A 102 6.77 -2.57 -1.93
C TYR A 102 7.65 -3.57 -2.68
N TYR A 103 8.16 -3.15 -3.84
CA TYR A 103 9.02 -3.94 -4.73
C TYR A 103 10.42 -3.31 -4.78
N PRO A 104 11.40 -3.78 -3.96
CA PRO A 104 12.70 -3.13 -3.82
C PRO A 104 13.49 -3.03 -5.14
N GLU A 105 13.30 -4.00 -6.03
CA GLU A 105 14.04 -4.08 -7.29
C GLU A 105 13.30 -3.38 -8.46
N GLY A 106 12.19 -2.69 -8.18
CA GLY A 106 11.41 -1.94 -9.16
C GLY A 106 10.89 -2.80 -10.30
N THR A 107 11.45 -2.61 -11.50
CA THR A 107 11.02 -3.32 -12.72
C THR A 107 11.58 -4.73 -12.84
N LEU A 108 12.64 -5.07 -12.10
CA LEU A 108 13.26 -6.39 -12.16
C LEU A 108 12.25 -7.48 -11.76
N ALA A 109 12.13 -8.51 -12.58
CA ALA A 109 11.20 -9.62 -12.39
C ALA A 109 9.71 -9.19 -12.34
N SER A 110 9.35 -7.96 -12.70
CA SER A 110 7.98 -7.44 -12.61
C SER A 110 6.94 -8.33 -13.31
N HIS A 111 7.26 -8.88 -14.47
CA HIS A 111 6.38 -9.83 -15.18
C HIS A 111 6.18 -11.16 -14.43
N VAL A 112 7.18 -11.60 -13.68
CA VAL A 112 7.09 -12.82 -12.86
C VAL A 112 6.33 -12.53 -11.57
N LEU A 113 6.62 -11.40 -10.92
CA LEU A 113 6.03 -11.02 -9.65
C LEU A 113 4.56 -10.62 -9.80
N GLY A 114 4.22 -9.87 -10.84
CA GLY A 114 2.93 -9.16 -10.91
C GLY A 114 2.95 -7.92 -10.02
N PHE A 115 1.76 -7.42 -9.67
CA PHE A 115 1.61 -6.25 -8.81
C PHE A 115 0.36 -6.37 -7.92
N VAL A 116 0.22 -5.49 -6.92
CA VAL A 116 -1.00 -5.37 -6.10
C VAL A 116 -1.63 -4.01 -6.38
N ALA A 117 -2.93 -3.99 -6.63
CA ALA A 117 -3.68 -2.76 -6.87
C ALA A 117 -5.07 -2.83 -6.20
N SER A 118 -5.75 -1.68 -6.12
CA SER A 118 -7.14 -1.65 -5.66
C SER A 118 -8.07 -2.16 -6.77
N ASN A 119 -8.98 -3.05 -6.41
CA ASN A 119 -10.04 -3.52 -7.31
C ASN A 119 -11.21 -2.52 -7.38
N GLU A 120 -12.28 -2.86 -8.11
CA GLU A 120 -13.48 -2.02 -8.27
C GLU A 120 -14.17 -1.65 -6.94
N ARG A 121 -13.93 -2.42 -5.87
CA ARG A 121 -14.47 -2.19 -4.52
C ARG A 121 -13.52 -1.39 -3.62
N GLY A 122 -12.32 -1.06 -4.12
CA GLY A 122 -11.27 -0.39 -3.36
C GLY A 122 -10.31 -1.33 -2.62
N ASP A 123 -10.62 -2.62 -2.54
CA ASP A 123 -9.81 -3.61 -1.83
C ASP A 123 -8.49 -3.89 -2.57
N LYS A 124 -7.39 -4.02 -1.83
CA LYS A 124 -6.10 -4.46 -2.40
C LYS A 124 -6.17 -5.91 -2.86
N GLN A 125 -5.76 -6.17 -4.09
CA GLN A 125 -5.74 -7.49 -4.74
C GLN A 125 -4.47 -7.62 -5.60
N GLY A 126 -3.89 -8.82 -5.62
CA GLY A 126 -2.82 -9.20 -6.52
C GLY A 126 -3.32 -9.38 -7.97
N TYR A 127 -2.53 -8.88 -8.91
CA TYR A 127 -2.77 -8.93 -10.35
C TYR A 127 -1.53 -9.44 -11.06
N GLU A 128 -1.73 -10.37 -12.00
CA GLU A 128 -0.68 -11.01 -12.78
C GLU A 128 0.38 -11.73 -11.94
N GLY A 129 1.27 -12.48 -12.63
CA GLY A 129 2.44 -13.09 -12.00
C GLY A 129 2.13 -13.93 -10.76
N ILE A 130 2.99 -13.80 -9.75
CA ILE A 130 2.86 -14.49 -8.45
C ILE A 130 1.82 -13.81 -7.56
N GLU A 131 1.76 -12.47 -7.52
CA GLU A 131 0.81 -11.73 -6.71
C GLU A 131 -0.64 -12.12 -7.05
N GLY A 132 -0.99 -12.19 -8.33
CA GLY A 132 -2.32 -12.63 -8.76
C GLY A 132 -2.57 -14.12 -8.58
N LYS A 133 -1.60 -14.99 -8.94
CA LYS A 133 -1.78 -16.44 -8.82
C LYS A 133 -1.89 -16.92 -7.38
N LEU A 134 -1.22 -16.24 -6.45
CA LEU A 134 -1.13 -16.62 -5.05
C LEU A 134 -1.75 -15.56 -4.12
N ASP A 135 -2.64 -14.69 -4.62
CA ASP A 135 -3.30 -13.63 -3.86
C ASP A 135 -3.94 -14.16 -2.56
N ALA A 136 -4.65 -15.30 -2.65
CA ALA A 136 -5.30 -15.93 -1.51
C ALA A 136 -4.30 -16.40 -0.42
N ASP A 137 -3.11 -16.86 -0.82
CA ASP A 137 -2.05 -17.26 0.11
C ASP A 137 -1.34 -16.04 0.69
N LEU A 138 -1.13 -14.99 -0.13
CA LEU A 138 -0.36 -13.79 0.21
C LEU A 138 -1.14 -12.75 1.04
N LYS A 139 -2.47 -12.66 0.85
CA LYS A 139 -3.32 -11.65 1.50
C LYS A 139 -3.69 -12.02 2.94
N GLY A 140 -3.67 -13.31 3.28
CA GLY A 140 -4.10 -13.78 4.59
C GLY A 140 -5.60 -13.57 4.82
N LYS A 141 -6.03 -13.42 6.07
CA LYS A 141 -7.44 -13.16 6.43
C LYS A 141 -7.56 -11.92 7.31
N PRO A 142 -8.44 -10.95 6.96
CA PRO A 142 -8.64 -9.77 7.78
C PRO A 142 -9.21 -10.15 9.15
N GLY A 143 -8.80 -9.41 10.17
CA GLY A 143 -9.43 -9.44 11.48
C GLY A 143 -10.77 -8.70 11.45
N ARG A 144 -11.49 -8.72 12.56
CA ARG A 144 -12.70 -7.93 12.73
C ARG A 144 -12.82 -7.43 14.16
N ILE A 145 -13.12 -6.15 14.32
CA ILE A 145 -13.55 -5.58 15.60
C ILE A 145 -15.06 -5.38 15.49
N VAL A 146 -15.79 -5.90 16.48
CA VAL A 146 -17.21 -5.62 16.69
C VAL A 146 -17.30 -4.78 17.95
N GLU A 147 -17.81 -3.56 17.80
CA GLU A 147 -17.97 -2.59 18.87
C GLU A 147 -19.40 -2.05 18.83
N GLU A 148 -20.10 -2.08 19.97
CA GLU A 148 -21.41 -1.45 20.11
C GLU A 148 -21.23 0.05 20.33
N LYS A 149 -21.85 0.84 19.46
CA LYS A 149 -21.85 2.31 19.53
C LYS A 149 -23.24 2.82 19.90
N ASP A 150 -23.31 3.92 20.64
CA ASP A 150 -24.57 4.60 20.94
C ASP A 150 -25.14 5.33 19.72
N ALA A 151 -26.31 5.96 19.87
CA ALA A 151 -26.98 6.69 18.80
C ALA A 151 -26.17 7.89 18.25
N MET A 152 -25.14 8.33 18.99
CA MET A 152 -24.21 9.41 18.61
C MET A 152 -22.87 8.86 18.08
N GLY A 153 -22.71 7.54 18.00
CA GLY A 153 -21.52 6.86 17.48
C GLY A 153 -20.40 6.68 18.50
N ALA A 154 -20.61 7.01 19.78
CA ALA A 154 -19.63 6.79 20.83
C ALA A 154 -19.66 5.32 21.31
N PRO A 155 -18.49 4.71 21.62
CA PRO A 155 -18.46 3.35 22.15
C PRO A 155 -19.28 3.20 23.43
N ILE A 156 -20.17 2.22 23.49
CA ILE A 156 -20.86 1.85 24.72
C ILE A 156 -19.87 1.06 25.58
N LEU A 157 -19.37 1.66 26.65
CA LEU A 157 -18.37 1.07 27.56
C LEU A 157 -18.81 -0.26 28.21
N VAL A 158 -20.11 -0.58 28.19
CA VAL A 158 -20.71 -1.80 28.74
C VAL A 158 -21.13 -2.79 27.63
N GLY A 159 -20.98 -2.40 26.36
CA GLY A 159 -21.36 -3.19 25.20
C GLY A 159 -20.36 -4.29 24.85
N GLY A 160 -20.80 -5.26 24.06
CA GLY A 160 -19.95 -6.37 23.64
C GLY A 160 -18.77 -5.91 22.78
N TYR A 161 -17.54 -6.04 23.28
CA TYR A 161 -16.31 -5.87 22.51
C TYR A 161 -15.79 -7.24 22.05
N THR A 162 -15.87 -7.52 20.74
CA THR A 162 -15.29 -8.75 20.18
C THR A 162 -14.23 -8.40 19.15
N LYS A 163 -12.97 -8.73 19.46
CA LYS A 163 -11.83 -8.58 18.54
C LYS A 163 -11.38 -9.95 18.03
N VAL A 164 -11.55 -10.17 16.73
CA VAL A 164 -10.94 -11.28 15.99
C VAL A 164 -9.65 -10.75 15.36
N PRO A 165 -8.46 -11.23 15.76
CA PRO A 165 -7.21 -10.76 15.18
C PRO A 165 -7.09 -11.20 13.70
N PRO A 166 -6.37 -10.44 12.86
CA PRO A 166 -6.04 -10.86 11.50
C PRO A 166 -5.12 -12.07 11.49
N ILE A 167 -5.15 -12.83 10.39
CA ILE A 167 -4.20 -13.90 10.10
C ILE A 167 -3.31 -13.43 8.96
N ASN A 168 -2.00 -13.40 9.18
CA ASN A 168 -1.03 -13.01 8.16
C ASN A 168 -1.05 -13.96 6.96
N GLY A 169 -0.76 -13.41 5.78
CA GLY A 169 -0.46 -14.21 4.59
C GLY A 169 0.82 -15.03 4.75
N ARG A 170 1.04 -15.94 3.80
CA ARG A 170 2.21 -16.80 3.76
C ARG A 170 3.38 -16.11 3.08
N ASP A 171 4.58 -16.35 3.60
CA ASP A 171 5.82 -15.99 2.92
C ASP A 171 6.11 -17.00 1.80
N ILE A 172 6.54 -16.48 0.65
CA ILE A 172 6.84 -17.29 -0.53
C ILE A 172 8.29 -17.10 -0.93
N VAL A 173 9.00 -18.22 -1.12
CA VAL A 173 10.34 -18.27 -1.68
C VAL A 173 10.24 -18.78 -3.11
N LEU A 174 10.65 -17.95 -4.08
CA LEU A 174 10.63 -18.30 -5.49
C LEU A 174 11.87 -19.13 -5.86
N THR A 175 11.77 -19.86 -6.96
CA THR A 175 12.92 -20.52 -7.60
C THR A 175 13.84 -19.53 -8.33
N LEU A 176 13.36 -18.30 -8.54
CA LEU A 176 14.08 -17.21 -9.18
C LEU A 176 15.34 -16.84 -8.37
N ASP A 177 16.45 -16.70 -9.06
CA ASP A 177 17.72 -16.22 -8.52
C ASP A 177 17.89 -14.76 -8.97
N ARG A 178 17.96 -13.83 -8.01
CA ARG A 178 17.90 -12.39 -8.30
C ARG A 178 19.09 -11.95 -9.15
N SER A 179 20.28 -12.45 -8.83
CA SER A 179 21.52 -12.10 -9.55
C SER A 179 21.45 -12.57 -11.00
N VAL A 180 20.97 -13.80 -11.22
CA VAL A 180 20.78 -14.35 -12.57
C VAL A 180 19.72 -13.57 -13.34
N GLN A 181 18.57 -13.27 -12.72
CA GLN A 181 17.50 -12.49 -13.33
C GLN A 181 17.99 -11.11 -13.79
N TYR A 182 18.76 -10.42 -12.95
CA TYR A 182 19.32 -9.11 -13.27
C TYR A 182 20.23 -9.15 -14.51
N ILE A 183 21.13 -10.13 -14.56
CA ILE A 183 22.04 -10.30 -15.70
C ILE A 183 21.23 -10.55 -16.98
N ILE A 184 20.24 -11.44 -16.94
CA ILE A 184 19.41 -11.77 -18.09
C ILE A 184 18.63 -10.55 -18.59
N GLU A 185 17.90 -9.85 -17.72
CA GLU A 185 17.09 -8.69 -18.12
C GLU A 185 17.96 -7.57 -18.70
N LYS A 186 19.15 -7.34 -18.13
CA LYS A 186 20.12 -6.38 -18.66
C LYS A 186 20.56 -6.74 -20.08
N HIS A 187 20.90 -8.00 -20.33
CA HIS A 187 21.35 -8.44 -21.65
C HIS A 187 20.23 -8.46 -22.69
N ILE A 188 19.02 -8.90 -22.32
CA ILE A 188 17.86 -8.86 -23.22
C ILE A 188 17.54 -7.41 -23.59
N LYS A 189 17.47 -6.50 -22.60
CA LYS A 189 17.19 -5.09 -22.85
C LYS A 189 18.18 -4.51 -23.85
N ASN A 190 19.49 -4.71 -23.63
CA ASN A 190 20.53 -4.25 -24.55
C ASN A 190 20.38 -4.87 -25.95
N GLY A 191 20.02 -6.16 -26.06
CA GLY A 191 19.80 -6.82 -27.34
C GLY A 191 18.60 -6.25 -28.09
N VAL A 192 17.47 -6.04 -27.39
CA VAL A 192 16.27 -5.44 -27.97
C VAL A 192 16.56 -4.04 -28.51
N GLU A 193 17.27 -3.21 -27.74
CA GLU A 193 17.67 -1.86 -28.14
C GLU A 193 18.66 -1.88 -29.31
N MET A 194 19.67 -2.75 -29.27
CA MET A 194 20.71 -2.83 -30.31
C MET A 194 20.17 -3.27 -31.67
N TYR A 195 19.17 -4.14 -31.68
CA TYR A 195 18.60 -4.71 -32.91
C TYR A 195 17.26 -4.11 -33.31
N ASP A 196 16.80 -3.06 -32.63
CA ASP A 196 15.47 -2.45 -32.81
C ASP A 196 14.35 -3.51 -32.85
N ALA A 197 14.46 -4.50 -31.95
CA ALA A 197 13.51 -5.60 -31.88
C ALA A 197 12.23 -5.16 -31.16
N VAL A 198 11.10 -5.79 -31.49
CA VAL A 198 9.81 -5.49 -30.82
C VAL A 198 9.78 -6.01 -29.39
N SER A 199 10.37 -7.18 -29.11
CA SER A 199 10.44 -7.78 -27.77
C SER A 199 11.51 -8.88 -27.71
N GLY A 200 11.83 -9.33 -26.49
CA GLY A 200 12.71 -10.47 -26.23
C GLY A 200 12.29 -11.26 -25.00
N SER A 201 12.51 -12.57 -25.00
CA SER A 201 12.20 -13.44 -23.87
C SER A 201 13.31 -14.49 -23.70
N VAL A 202 13.66 -14.79 -22.46
CA VAL A 202 14.63 -15.82 -22.10
C VAL A 202 14.08 -16.62 -20.93
N ILE A 203 14.25 -17.94 -21.02
CA ILE A 203 13.94 -18.87 -19.93
C ILE A 203 15.25 -19.51 -19.52
N VAL A 204 15.56 -19.45 -18.23
CA VAL A 204 16.67 -20.17 -17.63
C VAL A 204 16.13 -21.25 -16.71
N MET A 205 16.62 -22.46 -16.89
CA MET A 205 16.20 -23.63 -16.14
C MET A 205 17.42 -24.26 -15.48
N ASP A 206 17.28 -24.63 -14.21
CA ASP A 206 18.23 -25.49 -13.52
C ASP A 206 17.89 -26.95 -13.87
N PRO A 207 18.72 -27.67 -14.64
CA PRO A 207 18.40 -29.02 -15.10
C PRO A 207 18.52 -30.07 -13.99
N ILE A 208 19.05 -29.72 -12.81
CA ILE A 208 19.21 -30.65 -11.67
C ILE A 208 18.31 -30.19 -10.52
N PRO A 209 17.24 -30.94 -10.19
CA PRO A 209 16.41 -30.62 -9.04
C PRO A 209 17.21 -30.74 -7.74
N LYS A 210 17.16 -29.74 -6.85
CA LYS A 210 17.91 -29.73 -5.57
C LYS A 210 17.67 -30.95 -4.67
N HIS A 211 16.55 -31.67 -4.81
CA HIS A 211 16.29 -32.92 -4.06
C HIS A 211 17.16 -34.11 -4.54
N MET A 212 17.94 -33.93 -5.60
CA MET A 212 18.93 -34.88 -6.11
C MET A 212 20.38 -34.49 -5.78
N ASN A 213 20.64 -33.42 -5.02
CA ASN A 213 22.00 -33.18 -4.54
C ASN A 213 22.34 -34.26 -3.50
N PRO A 214 23.31 -35.16 -3.76
CA PRO A 214 23.74 -36.11 -2.77
C PRO A 214 24.30 -35.32 -1.59
N VAL A 215 23.74 -35.56 -0.40
CA VAL A 215 24.32 -35.14 0.86
C VAL A 215 25.74 -35.71 0.87
N GLN A 216 26.76 -34.84 0.74
CA GLN A 216 28.13 -35.25 0.98
C GLN A 216 28.25 -35.54 2.47
N SER A 217 28.44 -36.83 2.77
CA SER A 217 28.79 -37.40 4.08
C SER A 217 30.18 -37.00 4.53
#